data_AF-A0A1C4VTG2-F1
#
_entry.id   AF-A0A1C4VTG2-F1
#
_cell.length_a   1.000
_cell.length_b   1.000
_cell.length_c   1.000
_cell.angle_alpha   90.00
_cell.angle_beta   90.00
_cell.angle_gamma   90.00
#
_symmetry.space_group_name_H-M   'P 1'
#
loop_
_entity.id
_entity.type
_entity.pdbx_description
1 polymer ?
#
loop_
_entity_poly.entity_id
_entity_poly.type
_entity_poly.pdbx_seq_one_letter_code
_entity_poly.pdbx_strand_id
1 'polypeptide(L)'
;MPLPDSEHAIIASRLFAWLIMAGWPAEQVLQAVGVRIPGPDGDGGRIPDLSVWRKPPARGVWSNVADVALVIEIVSPGSEAMDAVTKVREYASAGIPRYWVVDRDGAQTVTLHELAGDGRYAERARMPLAWLLQTPPADHLD
;
A
#
# COMPACT_ATOMS: atom_id res chain seq x y z
N MET A 1 0.10 -14.65 4.80
CA MET A 1 -1.00 -14.00 4.06
C MET A 1 -1.87 -15.11 3.48
N PRO A 2 -3.20 -15.12 3.71
CA PRO A 2 -4.09 -16.07 3.04
C PRO A 2 -4.10 -15.81 1.53
N LEU A 3 -4.49 -16.81 0.74
CA LEU A 3 -4.68 -16.62 -0.71
C LEU A 3 -5.76 -15.56 -0.94
N PRO A 4 -5.54 -14.61 -1.87
CA PRO A 4 -6.55 -13.62 -2.19
C PRO A 4 -7.78 -14.31 -2.79
N ASP A 5 -8.97 -13.91 -2.33
CA ASP A 5 -10.22 -14.26 -3.00
C ASP A 5 -10.42 -13.39 -4.25
N SER A 6 -11.46 -13.67 -5.02
CA SER A 6 -11.73 -12.96 -6.27
C SER A 6 -11.97 -11.47 -6.05
N GLU A 7 -12.60 -11.07 -4.95
CA GLU A 7 -12.85 -9.65 -4.63
C GLU A 7 -11.53 -8.90 -4.38
N HIS A 8 -10.65 -9.47 -3.57
CA HIS A 8 -9.32 -8.92 -3.30
C HIS A 8 -8.53 -8.75 -4.61
N ALA A 9 -8.50 -9.78 -5.45
CA ALA A 9 -7.81 -9.73 -6.74
C ALA A 9 -8.41 -8.67 -7.71
N ILE A 10 -9.73 -8.48 -7.70
CA ILE A 10 -10.42 -7.45 -8.50
C ILE A 10 -10.00 -6.05 -8.04
N ILE A 11 -9.98 -5.80 -6.72
CA ILE A 11 -9.56 -4.50 -6.17
C ILE A 11 -8.11 -4.19 -6.54
N ALA A 12 -7.20 -5.15 -6.32
CA ALA A 12 -5.79 -5.04 -6.69
C ALA A 12 -5.61 -4.73 -8.18
N SER A 13 -6.33 -5.45 -9.05
CA SER A 13 -6.28 -5.26 -10.50
C SER A 13 -6.78 -3.89 -10.94
N ARG A 14 -7.85 -3.37 -10.30
CA ARG A 14 -8.41 -2.05 -10.61
C ARG A 14 -7.44 -0.93 -10.24
N LEU A 15 -6.81 -1.01 -9.06
CA LEU A 15 -5.81 -0.04 -8.62
C LEU A 15 -4.57 -0.07 -9.51
N PHE A 16 -4.07 -1.27 -9.84
CA PHE A 16 -2.97 -1.44 -10.77
C PHE A 16 -3.28 -0.79 -12.12
N ALA A 17 -4.42 -1.14 -12.73
CA ALA A 17 -4.82 -0.60 -14.03
C ALA A 17 -4.97 0.93 -13.99
N TRP A 18 -5.55 1.48 -12.93
CA TRP A 18 -5.68 2.93 -12.76
C TRP A 18 -4.33 3.65 -12.72
N LEU A 19 -3.34 3.12 -11.98
CA LEU A 19 -1.99 3.67 -11.96
C LEU A 19 -1.32 3.61 -13.34
N ILE A 20 -1.39 2.47 -14.03
CA ILE A 20 -0.79 2.29 -15.37
C ILE A 20 -1.45 3.22 -16.39
N MET A 21 -2.79 3.32 -16.38
CA MET A 21 -3.53 4.18 -17.30
C MET A 21 -3.25 5.67 -17.07
N ALA A 22 -2.84 6.04 -15.86
CA ALA A 22 -2.35 7.38 -15.55
C ALA A 22 -0.89 7.63 -15.95
N GLY A 23 -0.21 6.64 -16.54
CA GLY A 23 1.15 6.77 -17.07
C GLY A 23 2.27 6.31 -16.12
N TRP A 24 1.94 5.67 -15.00
CA TRP A 24 2.98 5.07 -14.14
C TRP A 24 3.65 3.87 -14.84
N PRO A 25 4.99 3.76 -14.82
CA PRO A 25 5.69 2.61 -15.39
C PRO A 25 5.31 1.30 -14.67
N ALA A 26 5.08 0.23 -15.44
CA ALA A 26 4.66 -1.05 -14.88
C ALA A 26 5.71 -1.67 -13.95
N GLU A 27 6.99 -1.43 -14.22
CA GLU A 27 8.11 -1.85 -13.38
C GLU A 27 8.22 -1.07 -12.05
N GLN A 28 7.41 -0.01 -11.88
CA GLN A 28 7.31 0.77 -10.65
C GLN A 28 6.00 0.51 -9.87
N VAL A 29 5.06 -0.25 -10.43
CA VAL A 29 3.80 -0.62 -9.75
C VAL A 29 3.77 -2.13 -9.60
N LEU A 30 4.13 -2.63 -8.42
CA LEU A 30 4.38 -4.06 -8.21
C LEU A 30 3.40 -4.66 -7.22
N GLN A 31 2.88 -5.83 -7.58
CA GLN A 31 2.03 -6.64 -6.70
C GLN A 31 2.87 -7.66 -5.94
N ALA A 32 2.57 -7.86 -4.66
CA ALA A 32 3.18 -8.89 -3.81
C ALA A 32 4.73 -8.88 -3.79
N VAL A 33 5.36 -7.71 -3.82
CA VAL A 33 6.82 -7.57 -3.68
C VAL A 33 7.20 -7.31 -2.22
N GLY A 34 8.10 -8.13 -1.68
CA GLY A 34 8.58 -8.00 -0.32
C GLY A 34 9.34 -6.70 -0.07
N VAL A 35 8.99 -5.99 1.00
CA VAL A 35 9.70 -4.82 1.52
C VAL A 35 10.34 -5.14 2.87
N ARG A 36 11.59 -4.72 3.06
CA ARG A 36 12.31 -4.91 4.32
C ARG A 36 11.81 -3.89 5.35
N ILE A 37 11.23 -4.39 6.44
CA ILE A 37 10.78 -3.56 7.57
C ILE A 37 11.75 -3.79 8.73
N PRO A 38 12.49 -2.76 9.17
CA PRO A 38 13.35 -2.87 10.35
C PRO A 38 12.50 -3.20 11.58
N GLY A 39 12.85 -4.27 12.28
CA GLY A 39 12.22 -4.68 13.54
C GLY A 39 13.26 -4.88 14.64
N PRO A 40 12.86 -4.88 15.93
CA PRO A 40 13.77 -5.03 17.07
C PRO A 40 14.59 -6.33 17.06
N ASP A 41 14.09 -7.39 16.42
CA ASP A 41 14.76 -8.70 16.32
C ASP A 41 15.51 -8.94 14.99
N GLY A 42 15.52 -7.96 14.07
CA GLY A 42 16.18 -8.06 12.76
C GLY A 42 15.42 -8.85 11.68
N ASP A 43 15.58 -8.42 10.42
CA ASP A 43 15.12 -9.03 9.15
C ASP A 43 13.65 -9.50 9.06
N GLY A 44 12.74 -8.72 9.63
CA GLY A 44 11.33 -8.76 9.25
C GLY A 44 11.11 -8.21 7.83
N GLY A 45 10.00 -8.62 7.21
CA GLY A 45 9.59 -8.06 5.94
C GLY A 45 8.08 -8.21 5.75
N ARG A 46 7.50 -7.29 5.00
CA ARG A 46 6.09 -7.31 4.64
C ARG A 46 5.95 -7.49 3.14
N ILE A 47 4.90 -8.18 2.73
CA ILE A 47 4.55 -8.35 1.33
C ILE A 47 3.23 -7.59 1.15
N PRO A 48 3.28 -6.31 0.78
CA PRO A 48 2.08 -5.55 0.48
C PRO A 48 1.36 -6.09 -0.75
N ASP A 49 0.05 -5.85 -0.82
CA ASP A 49 -0.77 -6.23 -1.97
C ASP A 49 -0.31 -5.48 -3.21
N LEU A 50 -0.16 -4.15 -3.09
CA LEU A 50 0.43 -3.29 -4.11
C LEU A 50 1.48 -2.36 -3.50
N SER A 51 2.49 -2.04 -4.30
CA SER A 51 3.52 -1.06 -3.97
C SER A 51 3.84 -0.20 -5.18
N VAL A 52 4.03 1.10 -4.94
CA VAL A 52 4.47 2.06 -5.96
C VAL A 52 5.88 2.53 -5.59
N TRP A 53 6.76 2.55 -6.58
CA TRP A 53 8.19 2.78 -6.40
C TRP A 53 8.64 4.02 -7.18
N ARG A 54 9.53 4.83 -6.60
CA ARG A 54 10.15 5.99 -7.28
C ARG A 54 11.04 5.58 -8.45
N LYS A 55 11.61 4.38 -8.36
CA LYS A 55 12.37 3.70 -9.41
C LYS A 55 12.20 2.19 -9.25
N PRO A 56 12.41 1.39 -10.31
CA PRO A 56 12.27 -0.05 -10.22
C PRO A 56 13.20 -0.61 -9.12
N PRO A 57 12.69 -1.48 -8.23
CA PRO A 57 13.54 -2.10 -7.22
C PRO A 57 14.58 -3.03 -7.86
N ALA A 58 15.71 -3.22 -7.18
CA ALA A 58 16.71 -4.19 -7.61
C ALA A 58 16.14 -5.63 -7.56
N ARG A 59 16.69 -6.53 -8.37
CA ARG A 59 16.29 -7.95 -8.36
C ARG A 59 16.58 -8.57 -6.99
N GLY A 60 15.56 -9.09 -6.33
CA GLY A 60 15.67 -9.72 -5.02
C GLY A 60 14.29 -10.03 -4.43
N VAL A 61 14.29 -10.69 -3.27
CA VAL A 61 13.05 -11.04 -2.55
C VAL A 61 12.61 -9.92 -1.60
N TRP A 62 13.58 -9.22 -0.99
CA TRP A 62 13.35 -8.14 -0.04
C TRP A 62 13.95 -6.83 -0.55
N SER A 63 13.08 -5.89 -0.87
CA SER A 63 13.45 -4.58 -1.42
C SER A 63 13.55 -3.52 -0.32
N ASN A 64 14.44 -2.55 -0.52
CA ASN A 64 14.63 -1.44 0.42
C ASN A 64 13.45 -0.46 0.33
N VAL A 65 12.88 -0.09 1.48
CA VAL A 65 11.77 0.87 1.59
C VAL A 65 12.10 2.30 1.14
N ALA A 66 13.38 2.67 1.05
CA ALA A 66 13.81 4.03 0.66
C ALA A 66 13.24 4.48 -0.69
N ASP A 67 13.04 3.55 -1.62
CA ASP A 67 12.51 3.83 -2.95
C ASP A 67 11.00 3.62 -3.07
N VAL A 68 10.32 3.23 -1.99
CA VAL A 68 8.86 3.07 -1.96
C VAL A 68 8.19 4.45 -1.81
N ALA A 69 7.27 4.75 -2.73
CA ALA A 69 6.45 5.96 -2.73
C ALA A 69 5.07 5.74 -2.10
N LEU A 70 4.53 4.52 -2.19
CA LEU A 70 3.24 4.14 -1.62
C LEU A 70 3.19 2.63 -1.38
N VAL A 71 2.61 2.22 -0.24
CA VAL A 71 2.12 0.86 0.00
C VAL A 71 0.60 0.86 0.05
N ILE A 72 -0.04 -0.12 -0.59
CA ILE A 72 -1.48 -0.34 -0.52
C ILE A 72 -1.76 -1.75 0.01
N GLU A 73 -2.63 -1.83 1.02
CA GLU A 73 -3.13 -3.09 1.58
C GLU A 73 -4.65 -3.17 1.41
N ILE A 74 -5.15 -4.35 1.09
CA ILE A 74 -6.58 -4.65 0.97
C ILE A 74 -6.96 -5.57 2.14
N VAL A 75 -7.92 -5.12 2.94
CA VAL A 75 -8.25 -5.76 4.22
C VAL A 75 -8.84 -7.16 4.01
N SER A 76 -8.17 -8.21 4.50
CA SER A 76 -8.69 -9.59 4.49
C SER A 76 -9.74 -9.83 5.60
N PRO A 77 -10.72 -10.75 5.42
CA PRO A 77 -11.79 -10.91 6.39
C PRO A 77 -11.25 -11.59 7.65
N GLY A 78 -11.61 -11.08 8.83
CA GLY A 78 -11.32 -11.74 10.10
C GLY A 78 -9.91 -11.52 10.70
N SER A 79 -9.10 -10.63 10.13
CA SER A 79 -7.76 -10.25 10.65
C SER A 79 -7.59 -8.74 10.87
N GLU A 80 -8.70 -8.02 11.03
CA GLU A 80 -8.79 -6.60 10.68
C GLU A 80 -8.15 -5.66 11.71
N ALA A 81 -8.39 -5.87 13.02
CA ALA A 81 -8.02 -4.85 14.01
C ALA A 81 -6.53 -4.89 14.42
N MET A 82 -6.02 -6.07 14.82
CA MET A 82 -4.67 -6.16 15.40
C MET A 82 -3.58 -6.10 14.33
N ASP A 83 -3.81 -6.71 13.15
CA ASP A 83 -2.85 -6.68 12.04
C ASP A 83 -2.76 -5.28 11.42
N ALA A 84 -3.89 -4.56 11.29
CA ALA A 84 -3.88 -3.19 10.77
C ALA A 84 -3.09 -2.23 11.67
N VAL A 85 -3.30 -2.27 13.00
CA VAL A 85 -2.52 -1.44 13.94
C VAL A 85 -1.03 -1.72 13.85
N THR A 86 -0.67 -3.00 13.69
CA THR A 86 0.73 -3.43 13.58
C THR A 86 1.36 -2.93 12.28
N LYS A 87 0.71 -3.16 11.14
CA LYS A 87 1.18 -2.72 9.81
C LYS A 87 1.34 -1.20 9.70
N VAL A 88 0.38 -0.43 10.21
CA VAL A 88 0.45 1.04 10.24
C VAL A 88 1.73 1.51 10.94
N ARG A 89 2.03 0.94 12.12
CA ARG A 89 3.22 1.32 12.89
C ARG A 89 4.51 0.89 12.22
N GLU A 90 4.53 -0.33 11.69
CA GLU A 90 5.70 -0.88 11.01
C GLU A 90 6.06 -0.07 9.76
N TYR A 91 5.11 0.18 8.86
CA TYR A 91 5.36 0.99 7.67
C TYR A 91 5.76 2.43 8.01
N ALA A 92 5.18 3.02 9.05
CA ALA A 92 5.58 4.35 9.52
C ALA A 92 7.02 4.35 10.06
N SER A 93 7.38 3.37 10.88
CA SER A 93 8.74 3.23 11.43
C SER A 93 9.79 2.96 10.34
N ALA A 94 9.38 2.33 9.23
CA ALA A 94 10.22 2.11 8.06
C ALA A 94 10.38 3.39 7.19
N GLY A 95 9.67 4.47 7.50
CA GLY A 95 9.78 5.74 6.79
C GLY A 95 9.08 5.75 5.43
N ILE A 96 8.15 4.83 5.19
CA ILE A 96 7.35 4.85 3.96
C ILE A 96 6.46 6.10 4.01
N PRO A 97 6.44 6.94 2.97
CA PRO A 97 5.77 8.23 3.05
C PRO A 97 4.24 8.11 3.02
N ARG A 98 3.70 7.09 2.35
CA ARG A 98 2.26 6.92 2.15
C ARG A 98 1.85 5.46 2.33
N TYR A 99 0.73 5.27 3.00
CA TYR A 99 0.14 3.96 3.27
C TYR A 99 -1.36 4.02 3.07
N TRP A 100 -1.89 3.25 2.12
CA TRP A 100 -3.32 3.22 1.85
C TRP A 100 -3.92 1.89 2.26
N VAL A 101 -5.10 1.95 2.84
CA VAL A 101 -5.88 0.78 3.24
C VAL A 101 -7.18 0.77 2.46
N VAL A 102 -7.49 -0.35 1.83
CA VAL A 102 -8.77 -0.58 1.15
C VAL A 102 -9.59 -1.56 1.96
N ASP A 103 -10.61 -1.04 2.65
CA ASP A 103 -11.62 -1.85 3.30
C ASP A 103 -12.42 -2.61 2.24
N ARG A 104 -12.84 -3.85 2.54
CA ARG A 104 -13.78 -4.61 1.70
C ARG A 104 -15.21 -4.48 2.22
N ASP A 105 -15.57 -3.26 2.62
CA ASP A 105 -16.96 -2.88 2.91
C ASP A 105 -17.75 -2.67 1.60
N GLY A 106 -19.05 -2.36 1.70
CA GLY A 106 -19.89 -2.16 0.52
C GLY A 106 -19.45 -1.03 -0.42
N ALA A 107 -18.62 -0.08 0.06
CA ALA A 107 -18.12 1.04 -0.72
C ALA A 107 -16.67 0.83 -1.21
N GLN A 108 -16.02 -0.24 -0.78
CA GLN A 108 -14.58 -0.46 -0.91
C GLN A 108 -13.81 0.76 -0.42
N THR A 109 -14.08 1.19 0.82
CA THR A 109 -13.55 2.44 1.35
C THR A 109 -12.03 2.45 1.37
N VAL A 110 -11.43 3.48 0.76
CA VAL A 110 -9.98 3.72 0.76
C VAL A 110 -9.65 4.79 1.78
N THR A 111 -8.75 4.47 2.71
CA THR A 111 -8.17 5.42 3.66
C THR A 111 -6.75 5.74 3.25
N LEU A 112 -6.46 7.01 3.00
CA LEU A 112 -5.16 7.50 2.55
C LEU A 112 -4.40 8.02 3.76
N HIS A 113 -3.32 7.35 4.14
CA HIS A 113 -2.42 7.83 5.18
C HIS A 113 -1.13 8.41 4.63
N GLU A 114 -0.64 9.44 5.30
CA GLU A 114 0.62 10.13 4.99
C GLU A 114 1.48 10.24 6.25
N LEU A 115 2.78 9.99 6.10
CA LEU A 115 3.73 10.00 7.22
C LEU A 115 3.96 11.44 7.68
N ALA A 116 3.57 11.73 8.91
CA ALA A 116 3.78 13.03 9.54
C ALA A 116 5.18 13.12 10.16
N GLY A 117 5.60 14.36 10.47
CA GLY A 117 6.92 14.64 11.05
C GLY A 117 7.15 14.05 12.46
N ASP A 118 6.12 13.56 13.14
CA ASP A 118 6.22 12.86 14.42
C ASP A 118 6.50 11.34 14.27
N GLY A 119 6.70 10.87 13.02
CA GLY A 119 6.97 9.47 12.71
C GLY A 119 5.72 8.58 12.75
N ARG A 120 4.52 9.17 12.72
CA ARG A 120 3.25 8.44 12.62
C ARG A 120 2.49 8.82 11.36
N TYR A 121 1.65 7.91 10.91
CA TYR A 121 0.70 8.19 9.86
C TYR A 121 -0.46 9.08 10.35
N ALA A 122 -0.79 10.11 9.57
CA ALA A 122 -2.03 10.86 9.69
C ALA A 122 -2.97 10.48 8.54
N GLU A 123 -4.28 10.38 8.82
CA GLU A 123 -5.29 10.23 7.77
C GLU A 123 -5.40 11.54 6.98
N ARG A 124 -5.15 11.46 5.68
CA ARG A 124 -5.21 12.60 4.76
C ARG A 124 -6.59 12.73 4.11
N ALA A 125 -7.20 11.59 3.80
CA ALA A 125 -8.53 11.48 3.20
C ALA A 125 -9.10 10.07 3.37
N ARG A 126 -10.42 9.96 3.28
CA ARG A 126 -11.15 8.69 3.23
C ARG A 126 -12.30 8.79 2.22
N MET A 127 -12.38 7.86 1.27
CA MET A 127 -13.38 7.90 0.19
C MET A 127 -13.65 6.51 -0.40
N PRO A 128 -14.80 6.29 -1.08
CA PRO A 128 -15.03 5.06 -1.84
C PRO A 128 -13.98 4.85 -2.93
N LEU A 129 -13.56 3.60 -3.17
CA LEU A 129 -12.63 3.28 -4.27
C LEU A 129 -13.12 3.80 -5.62
N ALA A 130 -14.43 3.71 -5.88
CA ALA A 130 -15.03 4.21 -7.11
C ALA A 130 -14.83 5.73 -7.33
N TRP A 131 -14.67 6.51 -6.27
CA TRP A 131 -14.39 7.96 -6.37
C TRP A 131 -12.89 8.21 -6.58
N LEU A 132 -12.03 7.50 -5.84
CA LEU A 132 -10.58 7.59 -6.02
C LEU A 132 -10.16 7.31 -7.48
N LEU A 133 -10.71 6.25 -8.08
CA LEU A 133 -10.38 5.82 -9.45
C LEU A 133 -10.83 6.84 -10.53
N GLN A 134 -11.61 7.86 -10.18
CA GLN A 134 -12.01 8.95 -11.08
C GLN A 134 -11.09 10.17 -11.00
N THR A 135 -10.05 10.11 -10.17
CA THR A 135 -9.07 11.19 -10.00
C THR A 135 -7.71 10.77 -10.56
N PRO A 136 -6.86 11.71 -10.99
CA PRO A 136 -5.45 11.43 -11.28
C PRO A 136 -4.73 10.91 -10.02
N PRO A 137 -3.88 9.86 -10.11
CA PRO A 137 -3.06 9.44 -8.96
C PRO A 137 -2.14 10.53 -8.42
N ALA A 138 -1.67 11.45 -9.26
CA ALA A 138 -0.80 12.56 -8.87
C ALA A 138 -1.41 13.41 -7.75
N ASP A 139 -2.73 13.62 -7.78
CA ASP A 139 -3.47 14.37 -6.76
C ASP A 139 -3.34 13.77 -5.34
N HIS A 140 -2.90 12.51 -5.23
CA HIS A 140 -2.75 11.76 -3.98
C HIS A 140 -1.31 11.26 -3.72
N LEU A 141 -0.40 11.44 -4.69
CA LEU A 141 0.98 10.92 -4.67
C LEU A 141 2.06 12.02 -4.70
N ASP A 142 1.67 13.28 -4.88
CA ASP A 142 2.58 14.44 -4.84
C ASP A 142 2.79 14.99 -3.42
#